data_AF-A0A8T6YJ28-F1
#
_entry.id   AF-A0A8T6YJ28-F1
#
_cell.length_a   1.000
_cell.length_b   1.000
_cell.length_c   1.000
_cell.angle_alpha   90.00
_cell.angle_beta   90.00
_cell.angle_gamma   90.00
#
_symmetry.space_group_name_H-M   'P 1'
#
loop_
_entity.id
_entity.type
_entity.pdbx_description
1 polymer ?
#
loop_
_entity_poly.entity_id
_entity_poly.type
_entity_poly.pdbx_seq_one_letter_code
_entity_poly.pdbx_strand_id
1 'polypeptide(L)' 'MRKIAKILGVPEKLFMRHPFPGPGLAVRIIGEVTPKKLQISKIASKID' A
#
# COMPACT_ATOMS: atom_id res chain seq x y z
N MET A 1 9.23 -3.22 15.35
CA MET A 1 7.86 -3.26 14.80
C MET A 1 7.39 -4.67 14.43
N ARG A 2 7.90 -5.36 13.40
CA ARG A 2 7.41 -6.71 13.01
C ARG A 2 7.44 -7.76 14.13
N LYS A 3 8.52 -7.81 14.93
CA LYS A 3 8.65 -8.72 16.09
C LYS A 3 7.56 -8.49 17.15
N ILE A 4 7.20 -7.24 17.40
CA ILE A 4 6.13 -6.87 18.34
C ILE A 4 4.77 -7.26 17.76
N ALA A 5 4.52 -7.01 16.47
CA ALA A 5 3.29 -7.44 15.80
C ALA A 5 3.07 -8.95 15.87
N LYS A 6 4.14 -9.75 15.75
CA LYS A 6 4.10 -11.21 15.94
C LYS A 6 3.69 -11.61 17.35
N ILE A 7 4.25 -10.96 18.38
CA ILE A 7 3.93 -11.23 19.79
C ILE A 7 2.48 -10.85 20.10
N LEU A 8 1.97 -9.77 19.50
CA LEU A 8 0.59 -9.30 19.65
C LEU A 8 -0.44 -10.12 18.83
N GLY A 9 -0.03 -11.18 18.15
CA GLY A 9 -0.93 -12.02 17.37
C GLY A 9 -1.50 -11.35 16.11
N VAL A 10 -0.85 -10.29 15.61
CA VAL A 10 -1.24 -9.68 14.33
C VAL A 10 -1.04 -10.72 13.22
N PRO A 11 -1.99 -10.90 12.29
CA PRO A 11 -1.84 -11.84 11.20
C PRO A 11 -0.54 -11.61 10.42
N GLU A 12 0.21 -12.68 10.17
CA GLU A 12 1.51 -12.62 9.50
C GLU A 12 1.44 -11.88 8.16
N LYS A 13 0.38 -12.16 7.40
CA LYS A 13 0.09 -11.50 6.12
C LYS A 13 -0.01 -9.98 6.20
N LEU A 14 -0.21 -9.37 7.37
CA LEU A 14 -0.39 -7.92 7.51
C LEU A 14 0.94 -7.22 7.83
N PHE A 15 1.70 -7.74 8.78
CA PHE A 15 2.99 -7.15 9.16
C PHE A 15 4.13 -7.58 8.24
N MET A 16 3.95 -8.65 7.45
CA MET A 16 4.93 -9.12 6.48
C MET A 16 4.83 -8.46 5.11
N ARG A 17 3.75 -7.72 4.79
CA ARG A 17 3.58 -7.07 3.48
C ARG A 17 4.75 -6.15 3.16
N HIS A 18 4.99 -5.94 1.87
CA HIS A 18 5.90 -4.90 1.44
C HIS A 18 5.39 -3.54 1.93
N PRO A 19 6.28 -2.68 2.47
CA PRO A 19 5.89 -1.35 2.87
C PRO A 19 5.36 -0.59 1.65
N PHE A 20 4.28 0.15 1.86
CA PHE A 20 3.71 1.04 0.87
C PHE A 20 4.03 2.49 1.25
N PRO A 21 4.34 3.38 0.29
CA PRO A 21 4.67 4.77 0.59
C PRO A 21 3.52 5.47 1.32
N GLY A 22 3.85 6.41 2.23
CA GLY A 22 2.87 7.16 3.03
C GLY A 22 1.81 7.90 2.21
N PRO A 23 2.17 8.64 1.15
CA PRO A 23 1.20 9.26 0.24
C PRO A 23 0.43 8.26 -0.66
N GLY A 24 0.67 6.96 -0.48
CA GLY A 24 -0.01 5.90 -1.20
C GLY A 24 0.23 5.92 -2.71
N LEU A 25 -0.85 5.79 -3.49
CA LEU A 25 -0.78 5.79 -4.96
C LEU A 25 -0.55 7.19 -5.55
N ALA A 26 -0.68 8.26 -4.76
CA ALA A 26 -0.54 9.63 -5.26
C ALA A 26 0.87 9.91 -5.81
N VAL A 27 1.92 9.40 -5.16
CA VAL A 27 3.31 9.53 -5.64
C VAL A 27 3.58 8.77 -6.94
N ARG A 28 2.67 7.90 -7.37
CA ARG A 28 2.76 7.15 -8.62
C ARG A 28 2.01 7.81 -9.78
N ILE A 29 1.30 8.91 -9.52
CA ILE A 29 0.52 9.63 -10.54
C ILE A 29 1.32 10.86 -10.97
N ILE A 30 1.65 10.92 -12.26
CA ILE A 30 2.33 12.08 -12.83
C ILE A 30 1.31 13.21 -13.05
N GLY A 31 1.63 14.38 -12.49
CA GLY A 31 0.78 15.57 -12.53
C GLY A 31 -0.41 15.48 -11.58
N GLU A 32 -1.51 16.15 -11.93
CA GLU A 32 -2.70 16.18 -11.08
C GLU A 32 -3.28 14.79 -10.82
N VAL A 33 -3.60 14.54 -9.54
CA VAL A 33 -4.27 13.34 -9.05
C VAL A 33 -5.76 13.44 -9.34
N THR A 34 -6.22 12.70 -10.34
CA THR A 34 -7.65 12.61 -10.67
C THR A 34 -8.22 11.24 -10.30
N PRO A 35 -9.54 11.13 -10.03
CA PRO A 35 -10.18 9.84 -9.75
C PRO A 35 -9.91 8.79 -10.83
N LYS A 36 -9.89 9.20 -12.11
CA LYS A 36 -9.59 8.31 -13.25
C LYS A 36 -8.17 7.74 -13.17
N LYS A 37 -7.16 8.59 -12.97
CA LYS A 37 -5.76 8.16 -12.84
C LYS A 37 -5.55 7.29 -11.60
N LEU A 38 -6.24 7.60 -10.51
CA LEU A 38 -6.20 6.81 -9.29
C LEU A 38 -6.78 5.40 -9.50
N GLN A 39 -7.89 5.26 -10.23
CA GLN A 39 -8.46 3.95 -10.55
C GLN A 39 -7.52 3.11 -11.41
N ILE A 40 -6.92 3.71 -12.45
CA ILE A 40 -5.90 3.04 -13.27
C ILE A 40 -4.72 2.58 -12.41
N SER A 41 -4.22 3.47 -11.53
CA SER A 41 -3.10 3.17 -10.62
C SER A 41 -3.43 2.04 -9.64
N LYS A 42 -4.67 1.96 -9.14
CA LYS A 42 -5.16 0.86 -8.28
C LYS A 42 -5.18 -0.48 -9.02
N ILE A 43 -5.74 -0.50 -10.23
CA ILE A 43 -5.83 -1.72 -11.06
C ILE A 43 -4.43 -2.21 -11.42
N ALA A 44 -3.56 -1.29 -11.89
CA ALA A 44 -2.20 -1.62 -12.29
C ALA A 44 -1.31 -2.04 -11.12
N SER A 45 -1.51 -1.44 -9.94
CA SER A 45 -0.69 -1.75 -8.77
C SER A 45 -1.10 -3.04 -8.06
N LYS A 46 -2.24 -3.68 -8.42
CA LYS A 46 -2.89 -4.81 -7.73
C LYS A 46 -1.97 -5.44 -6.68
N ILE A 47 -2.07 -4.89 -5.46
CA ILE A 47 -1.18 -5.20 -4.35
C ILE A 47 -1.80 -6.41 -3.65
N ASP A 48 -1.30 -7.61 -3.97
CA ASP A 48 -1.51 -8.78 -3.12
C ASP A 48 -0.78 -8.63 -1.77
#